data_AF-A0A0F2QAB8-F1
#
_entry.id   AF-A0A0F2QAB8-F1
#
_cell.length_a   1.000
_cell.length_b   1.000
_cell.length_c   1.000
_cell.angle_alpha   90.00
_cell.angle_beta   90.00
_cell.angle_gamma   90.00
#
_symmetry.space_group_name_H-M   'P 1'
#
loop_
_entity.id
_entity.type
_entity.pdbx_description
1 polymer ?
#
loop_
_entity_poly.entity_id
_entity_poly.type
_entity_poly.pdbx_seq_one_letter_code
_entity_poly.pdbx_strand_id
1 'polypeptide(L)' 'MEKLKEWSLVDANSNNPNAIKFSTIRSFKGLESDIVFLIGVKDDSLVCSDADIYVGGSRAKFLLYVFAEEGCKFV' A
#
# COMPACT_ATOMS: atom_id res chain seq x y z
N MET A 1 -15.76 -0.28 12.66
CA MET A 1 -14.30 -0.05 12.73
C MET A 1 -13.66 -1.31 12.18
N GLU A 2 -13.06 -1.22 10.99
CA GLU A 2 -12.40 -2.37 10.37
C GLU A 2 -11.11 -2.70 11.12
N LYS A 3 -10.80 -3.98 11.26
CA LYS A 3 -9.61 -4.47 11.96
C LYS A 3 -8.95 -5.58 11.17
N LEU A 4 -7.63 -5.62 11.21
CA LEU A 4 -6.85 -6.76 10.75
C LEU A 4 -6.35 -7.51 11.99
N LYS A 5 -7.04 -8.61 12.34
CA LYS A 5 -6.90 -9.27 13.66
C LYS A 5 -7.15 -8.27 14.80
N GLU A 6 -6.15 -8.01 15.63
CA GLU A 6 -6.18 -7.06 16.74
C GLU A 6 -5.85 -5.62 16.35
N TRP A 7 -5.32 -5.40 15.14
CA TRP A 7 -4.85 -4.11 14.67
C TRP A 7 -5.98 -3.28 14.07
N SER A 8 -6.08 -2.02 14.48
CA SER A 8 -7.10 -1.11 13.95
C SER A 8 -6.68 -0.59 12.58
N LEU A 9 -7.61 -0.63 11.62
CA LEU A 9 -7.40 -0.01 10.31
C LEU A 9 -7.92 1.43 10.36
N VAL A 10 -7.10 2.36 9.90
CA VAL A 10 -7.41 3.78 9.83
C VAL A 10 -7.09 4.32 8.44
N ASP A 11 -7.65 5.48 8.11
CA ASP A 11 -7.32 6.17 6.87
C ASP A 11 -5.87 6.71 6.89
N ALA A 12 -5.38 7.08 5.71
CA ALA A 12 -4.02 7.58 5.52
C ALA A 12 -3.68 8.86 6.31
N ASN A 13 -4.68 9.72 6.53
CA ASN A 13 -4.53 11.01 7.21
C ASN A 13 -4.72 10.88 8.73
N SER A 14 -5.04 9.69 9.23
CA SER A 14 -5.15 9.46 10.66
C SER A 14 -3.80 9.70 11.35
N ASN A 15 -3.88 10.40 12.49
CA ASN A 15 -2.75 10.66 13.37
C ASN A 15 -2.60 9.60 14.46
N ASN A 16 -3.38 8.51 14.44
CA ASN A 16 -3.22 7.43 15.41
C ASN A 16 -1.94 6.62 15.09
N PRO A 17 -0.90 6.69 15.93
CA PRO A 17 0.35 5.99 15.67
C PRO A 17 0.24 4.46 15.86
N ASN A 18 -0.78 3.99 16.61
CA ASN A 18 -0.95 2.59 16.98
C ASN A 18 -1.99 1.90 16.09
N ALA A 19 -2.02 2.25 14.80
CA ALA A 19 -2.98 1.74 13.84
C ALA A 19 -2.33 1.52 12.47
N ILE A 20 -2.92 0.62 11.68
CA ILE A 20 -2.48 0.36 10.31
C ILE A 20 -3.24 1.32 9.39
N LYS A 21 -2.49 2.17 8.69
CA LYS A 21 -3.05 3.03 7.64
C LYS A 21 -3.37 2.19 6.41
N PHE A 22 -4.64 2.17 6.01
CA PHE A 22 -5.12 1.42 4.86
C PHE A 22 -5.80 2.35 3.87
N SER A 23 -5.29 2.39 2.64
CA SER A 23 -5.80 3.27 1.58
C SER A 23 -5.33 2.83 0.21
N THR A 24 -5.93 3.40 -0.84
CA THR A 24 -5.43 3.22 -2.21
C THR A 24 -4.12 3.97 -2.42
N ILE A 25 -3.31 3.53 -3.39
CA ILE A 25 -2.06 4.21 -3.79
C ILE A 25 -2.29 5.69 -4.07
N ARG A 26 -3.40 6.03 -4.75
CA ARG A 26 -3.73 7.42 -5.10
C ARG A 26 -4.02 8.27 -3.88
N SER A 27 -4.75 7.75 -2.91
CA SER A 27 -5.04 8.44 -1.64
C SER A 27 -3.81 8.57 -0.75
N PHE A 28 -2.86 7.65 -0.87
CA PHE A 28 -1.61 7.65 -0.11
C PHE A 28 -0.50 8.50 -0.74
N LYS A 29 -0.70 8.99 -1.96
CA LYS A 29 0.31 9.75 -2.71
C LYS A 29 0.73 11.01 -1.94
N GLY A 30 2.04 11.19 -1.78
CA GLY A 30 2.62 12.31 -1.02
C GLY A 30 2.78 12.07 0.47
N LEU A 31 2.31 10.91 0.97
CA LEU A 31 2.59 10.44 2.32
C LEU A 31 3.68 9.36 2.27
N GLU A 32 4.37 9.16 3.39
CA GLU A 32 5.41 8.14 3.52
C GLU A 32 5.27 7.41 4.85
N SER A 33 5.70 6.16 4.86
CA SER A 33 5.72 5.30 6.04
C SER A 33 7.02 4.52 6.13
N ASP A 34 7.41 4.16 7.34
CA ASP A 34 8.61 3.35 7.60
C ASP A 34 8.54 1.99 6.90
N ILE A 35 7.34 1.39 6.90
CA ILE A 35 7.03 0.09 6.29
C ILE A 35 5.77 0.24 5.44
N VAL A 36 5.79 -0.27 4.21
CA VAL A 36 4.63 -0.33 3.31
C VAL A 36 4.37 -1.75 2.84
N PHE A 37 3.10 -2.13 2.87
CA PHE A 37 2.58 -3.36 2.30
C PHE A 37 1.75 -2.99 1.06
N LEU A 38 2.26 -3.28 -0.14
CA LEU A 38 1.47 -3.19 -1.36
C LEU A 38 0.76 -4.52 -1.58
N ILE A 39 -0.56 -4.48 -1.60
CA ILE A 39 -1.42 -5.65 -1.76
C ILE A 39 -2.36 -5.48 -2.95
N GLY A 40 -2.88 -6.59 -3.47
CA GLY A 40 -3.82 -6.57 -4.58
C GLY A 40 -3.18 -6.15 -5.90
N VAL A 41 -1.87 -6.37 -6.05
CA VAL A 41 -1.14 -6.13 -7.29
C VAL A 41 -1.49 -7.23 -8.28
N LYS A 42 -2.03 -6.84 -9.44
CA LYS A 42 -2.53 -7.72 -10.50
C LYS A 42 -2.15 -7.15 -11.86
N ASP A 43 -1.74 -8.01 -12.79
CA ASP A 43 -1.50 -7.63 -14.19
C ASP A 43 -2.83 -7.18 -14.86
N ASP A 44 -2.71 -6.35 -15.90
CA ASP A 44 -3.82 -5.87 -16.76
C ASP A 44 -4.97 -5.14 -16.03
N SER A 45 -4.70 -4.54 -14.87
CA SER A 45 -5.67 -3.69 -14.17
C SER A 45 -5.46 -2.20 -14.49
N LEU A 46 -6.53 -1.51 -14.91
CA LEU A 46 -6.53 -0.06 -15.16
C LEU A 46 -6.14 0.80 -13.94
N VAL A 47 -6.13 0.21 -12.74
CA VAL A 47 -5.81 0.88 -11.46
C VAL A 47 -4.53 0.35 -10.81
N CYS A 48 -3.77 -0.49 -11.52
CA CYS A 48 -2.50 -1.06 -11.06
C CYS A 48 -1.43 -0.96 -12.17
N SER A 49 -1.25 0.24 -12.72
CA SER A 49 -0.17 0.46 -13.70
C SER A 49 1.21 0.38 -13.03
N ASP A 50 2.27 0.17 -13.81
CA ASP A 50 3.65 0.24 -13.32
C ASP A 50 3.93 1.56 -12.60
N ALA A 51 3.35 2.66 -13.09
CA ALA A 51 3.45 3.97 -12.45
C ALA A 51 2.74 4.01 -11.08
N ASP A 52 1.57 3.37 -10.93
CA ASP A 52 0.90 3.26 -9.63
C ASP A 52 1.75 2.41 -8.68
N ILE A 53 2.26 1.26 -9.13
CA ILE A 53 3.10 0.38 -8.31
C ILE A 53 4.36 1.11 -7.86
N TYR A 54 5.03 1.84 -8.76
CA TYR A 54 6.18 2.67 -8.44
C TYR A 54 5.83 3.78 -7.43
N VAL A 55 4.72 4.48 -7.64
CA VAL A 55 4.26 5.53 -6.72
C VAL A 55 3.97 4.95 -5.34
N GLY A 56 3.31 3.79 -5.24
CA GLY A 56 3.03 3.12 -3.98
C GLY A 56 4.30 2.60 -3.29
N GLY A 57 5.21 2.02 -4.06
CA GLY A 57 6.44 1.40 -3.54
C GLY A 57 7.42 2.44 -3.01
N SER A 58 7.53 3.58 -3.70
CA SER A 58 8.38 4.71 -3.29
C SER A 58 7.97 5.38 -1.97
N ARG A 59 6.84 4.99 -1.36
CA ARG A 59 6.41 5.53 -0.05
C ARG A 59 7.03 4.82 1.14
N ALA A 60 7.68 3.68 0.93
CA ALA A 60 8.40 2.95 1.96
C ALA A 60 9.76 3.59 2.23
N LYS A 61 10.02 3.98 3.48
CA LYS A 61 11.33 4.53 3.87
C LYS A 61 12.37 3.45 4.14
N PHE A 62 11.95 2.32 4.73
CA PHE A 62 12.87 1.27 5.17
C PHE A 62 12.53 -0.10 4.60
N LEU A 63 11.27 -0.53 4.67
CA LEU A 63 10.85 -1.86 4.20
C LEU A 63 9.63 -1.79 3.28
N LEU A 64 9.73 -2.46 2.14
CA LEU A 64 8.65 -2.63 1.16
C LEU A 64 8.34 -4.11 1.01
N TYR A 65 7.08 -4.49 1.23
CA TYR A 65 6.56 -5.80 0.90
C TYR A 65 5.54 -5.67 -0.22
N VAL A 66 5.71 -6.46 -1.29
CA VAL A 66 4.79 -6.48 -2.44
C VAL A 66 4.17 -7.86 -2.53
N PHE A 67 2.84 -7.91 -2.44
CA PHE A 67 2.04 -9.13 -2.59
C PHE A 67 1.33 -9.04 -3.94
N ALA A 68 1.84 -9.80 -4.90
CA ALA A 68 1.35 -9.85 -6.26
C ALA A 68 0.67 -11.18 -6.55
N GLU A 69 -0.27 -11.17 -7.49
CA GLU A 69 -0.82 -12.39 -8.05
C GLU A 69 0.28 -13.20 -8.77
N GLU A 70 0.15 -14.52 -8.76
CA GLU A 70 1.15 -15.40 -9.36
C GLU A 70 1.27 -15.12 -10.86
N GLY A 71 2.49 -14.90 -11.33
CA GLY A 71 2.77 -14.54 -12.73
C GLY A 71 2.89 -13.04 -13.01
N CYS A 72 2.56 -12.16 -12.04
CA CYS A 72 2.81 -10.72 -12.17
C CYS A 72 4.29 -10.44 -12.48
N LYS A 73 4.55 -9.69 -13.56
CA LYS A 73 5.91 -9.31 -13.95
C LYS A 73 6.17 -7.85 -13.60
N PHE A 74 7.07 -7.64 -12.66
CA PHE A 74 7.66 -6.33 -12.42
C PHE A 74 8.81 -6.14 -13.40
N VAL A 75 8.70 -5.13 -14.27
CA VAL A 75 9.71 -4.78 -15.29
C VAL A 75 10.83 -3.96 -14.66
#